data_AF-A0A7W6RLH4-F1
#
_entry.id   AF-A0A7W6RLH4-F1
#
_cell.length_a   1.000
_cell.length_b   1.000
_cell.length_c   1.000
_cell.angle_alpha   90.00
_cell.angle_beta   90.00
_cell.angle_gamma   90.00
#
_symmetry.space_group_name_H-M   'P 1'
#
loop_
_entity.id
_entity.type
_entity.pdbx_description
1 polymer ?
#
loop_
_entity_poly.entity_id
_entity_poly.type
_entity_poly.pdbx_seq_one_letter_code
_entity_poly.pdbx_strand_id
1 'polypeptide(L)'
;MVKKYLGDLGIETLPVAEIENVALLPDVSQAIAEAEGFRDDELEQRLAALAESIFQSVESDEKIEEVAVRYAKRRIDRILKKLDLSAARTTDQIEEEYKQRTGELDVRALAGQFKDEIGQALKERDLSRLLALYDNKGLMALAASKLKSCRQRDFESWLTRTLINKTAPGVVDAIVRHLPKIKPS
;
A
#
# COMPACT_ATOMS: atom_id res chain seq x y z
N MET A 1 9.11 6.30 -9.48
CA MET A 1 10.12 7.38 -9.45
C MET A 1 10.63 7.70 -8.03
N VAL A 2 9.76 7.75 -7.00
CA VAL A 2 10.15 8.08 -5.61
C VAL A 2 10.98 6.98 -4.91
N LYS A 3 10.66 5.69 -5.09
CA LYS A 3 11.38 4.58 -4.41
C LYS A 3 12.87 4.50 -4.77
N LYS A 4 13.23 4.75 -6.04
CA LYS A 4 14.64 4.75 -6.51
C LYS A 4 15.44 5.88 -5.86
N TYR A 5 14.89 7.09 -5.87
CA TYR A 5 15.50 8.25 -5.21
C TYR A 5 15.69 8.07 -3.70
N LEU A 6 14.71 7.44 -3.03
CA LEU A 6 14.84 7.11 -1.60
C LEU A 6 15.93 6.06 -1.36
N GLY A 7 16.01 5.03 -2.21
CA GLY A 7 17.10 4.05 -2.17
C GLY A 7 18.49 4.70 -2.32
N ASP A 8 18.64 5.68 -3.21
CA ASP A 8 19.89 6.43 -3.39
C ASP A 8 20.28 7.23 -2.12
N LEU A 9 19.31 7.55 -1.26
CA LEU A 9 19.52 8.18 0.05
C LEU A 9 19.71 7.16 1.20
N GLY A 10 19.77 5.86 0.90
CA GLY A 10 19.80 4.80 1.91
C GLY A 10 18.49 4.62 2.68
N ILE A 11 17.38 5.18 2.16
CA ILE A 11 16.05 5.06 2.75
C ILE A 11 15.33 3.89 2.09
N GLU A 12 15.23 2.80 2.84
CA GLU A 12 14.47 1.61 2.44
C GLU A 12 12.96 1.85 2.53
N THR A 13 12.20 1.32 1.56
CA THR A 13 10.74 1.47 1.50
C THR A 13 10.05 0.12 1.43
N LEU A 14 8.85 0.02 1.99
CA LEU A 14 8.01 -1.17 1.83
C LEU A 14 7.57 -1.35 0.36
N PRO A 15 7.35 -2.61 -0.07
CA PRO A 15 6.83 -2.88 -1.41
C PRO A 15 5.39 -2.38 -1.58
N VAL A 16 4.63 -2.25 -0.49
CA VAL A 16 3.20 -1.92 -0.44
C VAL A 16 2.93 -0.47 0.01
N ALA A 17 1.71 0.02 -0.24
CA ALA A 17 1.27 1.37 0.15
C ALA A 17 1.09 1.53 1.67
N GLU A 18 0.56 0.50 2.33
CA GLU A 18 0.30 0.45 3.76
C GLU A 18 0.92 -0.82 4.37
N ILE A 19 1.38 -0.76 5.62
CA ILE A 19 2.13 -1.88 6.23
C ILE A 19 1.29 -3.15 6.33
N GLU A 20 0.00 -3.04 6.61
CA GLU A 20 -0.93 -4.16 6.70
C GLU A 20 -1.07 -4.92 5.37
N ASN A 21 -0.86 -4.24 4.23
CA ASN A 21 -0.93 -4.88 2.92
C ASN A 21 0.20 -5.90 2.71
N VAL A 22 1.24 -5.91 3.54
CA VAL A 22 2.26 -6.98 3.52
C VAL A 22 1.60 -8.35 3.75
N ALA A 23 0.55 -8.44 4.57
CA ALA A 23 -0.18 -9.69 4.82
C ALA A 23 -0.91 -10.23 3.56
N LEU A 24 -1.09 -9.38 2.55
CA LEU A 24 -1.81 -9.67 1.31
C LEU A 24 -0.89 -10.02 0.16
N LEU A 25 0.42 -9.88 0.31
CA LEU A 25 1.39 -10.27 -0.71
C LEU A 25 1.25 -11.77 -1.00
N PRO A 26 1.50 -12.22 -2.25
CA PRO A 26 1.23 -13.60 -2.65
C PRO A 26 1.90 -14.65 -1.75
N ASP A 27 3.18 -14.47 -1.42
CA ASP A 27 3.93 -15.42 -0.59
C ASP A 27 3.55 -15.35 0.90
N VAL A 28 3.15 -14.18 1.40
CA VAL A 28 2.69 -14.01 2.77
C VAL A 28 1.29 -14.60 2.96
N SER A 29 0.37 -14.30 2.05
CA SER A 29 -1.00 -14.84 2.06
C SER A 29 -1.00 -16.36 1.91
N GLN A 30 -0.10 -16.91 1.08
CA GLN A 30 0.16 -18.35 1.00
C GLN A 30 0.61 -18.92 2.34
N ALA A 31 1.66 -18.35 2.96
CA ALA A 31 2.16 -18.84 4.25
C ALA A 31 1.09 -18.81 5.36
N ILE A 32 0.21 -17.80 5.34
CA ILE A 32 -0.92 -17.70 6.28
C ILE A 32 -1.92 -18.82 6.04
N ALA A 33 -2.35 -19.04 4.79
CA ALA A 33 -3.28 -20.13 4.47
C ALA A 33 -2.68 -21.51 4.80
N GLU A 34 -1.39 -21.71 4.54
CA GLU A 34 -0.68 -22.92 4.90
C GLU A 34 -0.61 -23.15 6.42
N ALA A 35 -0.44 -22.08 7.20
CA ALA A 35 -0.47 -22.15 8.67
C ALA A 35 -1.84 -22.56 9.22
N GLU A 36 -2.92 -22.30 8.48
CA GLU A 36 -4.28 -22.76 8.79
C GLU A 36 -4.59 -24.18 8.29
N GLY A 37 -3.63 -24.83 7.63
CA GLY A 37 -3.75 -26.21 7.16
C GLY A 37 -4.25 -26.37 5.73
N PHE A 38 -4.48 -25.30 4.98
CA PHE A 38 -4.88 -25.38 3.57
C PHE A 38 -3.72 -25.86 2.69
N ARG A 39 -4.01 -26.75 1.73
CA ARG A 39 -3.03 -27.38 0.84
C ARG A 39 -3.60 -27.54 -0.57
N ASP A 40 -2.71 -27.76 -1.54
CA ASP A 40 -3.03 -28.14 -2.92
C ASP A 40 -4.15 -27.26 -3.53
N ASP A 41 -5.14 -27.87 -4.19
CA ASP A 41 -6.24 -27.17 -4.85
C ASP A 41 -7.01 -26.21 -3.93
N GLU A 42 -7.16 -26.55 -2.64
CA GLU A 42 -7.86 -25.67 -1.70
C GLU A 42 -7.05 -24.41 -1.42
N LEU A 43 -5.72 -24.54 -1.27
CA LEU A 43 -4.82 -23.41 -1.12
C LEU A 43 -4.90 -22.49 -2.34
N GLU A 44 -4.81 -23.05 -3.55
CA GLU A 44 -4.90 -22.26 -4.79
C GLU A 44 -6.23 -21.52 -4.92
N GLN A 45 -7.35 -22.20 -4.63
CA GLN A 45 -8.68 -21.59 -4.65
C GLN A 45 -8.81 -20.43 -3.65
N ARG A 46 -8.25 -20.59 -2.45
CA ARG A 46 -8.27 -19.56 -1.40
C ARG A 46 -7.47 -18.32 -1.82
N LEU A 47 -6.29 -18.52 -2.39
CA LEU A 47 -5.43 -17.43 -2.87
C LEU A 47 -6.05 -16.71 -4.07
N ALA A 48 -6.59 -17.47 -5.03
CA ALA A 48 -7.32 -16.90 -6.17
C ALA A 48 -8.55 -16.10 -5.72
N ALA A 49 -9.34 -16.62 -4.78
CA ALA A 49 -10.50 -15.93 -4.23
C ALA A 49 -10.13 -14.66 -3.45
N LEU A 50 -9.00 -14.66 -2.74
CA LEU A 50 -8.48 -13.44 -2.10
C LEU A 50 -8.10 -12.40 -3.16
N ALA A 51 -7.26 -12.78 -4.13
CA ALA A 51 -6.81 -11.87 -5.18
C ALA A 51 -7.99 -11.26 -5.95
N GLU A 52 -8.96 -12.09 -6.35
CA GLU A 52 -10.17 -11.63 -7.03
C GLU A 52 -10.98 -10.66 -6.18
N SER A 53 -11.16 -10.94 -4.89
CA SER A 53 -11.86 -10.02 -3.98
C SER A 53 -11.14 -8.67 -3.85
N ILE A 54 -9.81 -8.67 -3.89
CA ILE A 54 -9.00 -7.44 -3.85
C ILE A 54 -9.15 -6.66 -5.15
N PHE A 55 -9.09 -7.31 -6.32
CA PHE A 55 -9.32 -6.64 -7.60
C PHE A 55 -10.72 -6.01 -7.66
N GLN A 56 -11.76 -6.75 -7.31
CA GLN A 56 -13.15 -6.25 -7.27
C GLN A 56 -13.35 -5.11 -6.26
N SER A 57 -12.49 -5.00 -5.25
CA SER A 57 -12.53 -3.90 -4.27
C SER A 57 -12.21 -2.53 -4.90
N VAL A 58 -11.63 -2.48 -6.09
CA VAL A 58 -11.22 -1.24 -6.78
C VAL A 58 -11.52 -1.24 -8.29
N GLU A 59 -12.28 -2.21 -8.81
CA GLU A 59 -12.48 -2.39 -10.25
C GLU A 59 -13.39 -1.34 -10.92
N SER A 60 -14.26 -0.65 -10.18
CA SER A 60 -15.15 0.36 -10.77
C SER A 60 -14.47 1.72 -10.91
N ASP A 61 -14.79 2.44 -11.99
CA ASP A 61 -14.30 3.81 -12.25
C ASP A 61 -14.51 4.76 -11.06
N GLU A 62 -15.66 4.66 -10.40
CA GLU A 62 -15.96 5.44 -9.20
C GLU A 62 -14.98 5.18 -8.04
N LYS A 63 -14.62 3.91 -7.82
CA LYS A 63 -13.67 3.55 -6.77
C LYS A 63 -12.25 3.95 -7.14
N ILE A 64 -11.88 3.80 -8.41
CA ILE A 64 -10.59 4.26 -8.93
C ILE A 64 -10.47 5.79 -8.73
N GLU A 65 -11.54 6.53 -9.06
CA GLU A 65 -11.61 7.98 -8.83
C GLU A 65 -11.45 8.31 -7.34
N GLU A 66 -12.17 7.62 -6.46
CA GLU A 66 -12.12 7.86 -5.01
C GLU A 66 -10.68 7.74 -4.46
N VAL A 67 -9.97 6.68 -4.88
CA VAL A 67 -8.59 6.44 -4.44
C VAL A 67 -7.65 7.48 -5.05
N ALA A 68 -7.82 7.81 -6.32
CA ALA A 68 -7.01 8.83 -6.99
C ALA A 68 -7.19 10.22 -6.36
N VAL A 69 -8.41 10.59 -5.98
CA VAL A 69 -8.71 11.82 -5.25
C VAL A 69 -8.03 11.82 -3.89
N ARG A 70 -8.09 10.70 -3.14
CA ARG A 70 -7.43 10.56 -1.84
C ARG A 70 -5.89 10.68 -1.98
N TYR A 71 -5.32 10.04 -2.98
CA TYR A 71 -3.90 10.12 -3.31
C TYR A 71 -3.49 11.58 -3.62
N ALA A 72 -4.24 12.24 -4.52
CA ALA A 72 -3.98 13.62 -4.90
C ALA A 72 -4.05 14.56 -3.69
N LYS A 73 -5.12 14.47 -2.88
CA LYS A 73 -5.26 15.25 -1.62
C LYS A 73 -4.04 15.09 -0.71
N ARG A 74 -3.62 13.86 -0.42
CA ARG A 74 -2.42 13.60 0.41
C ARG A 74 -1.14 14.14 -0.19
N ARG A 75 -1.02 14.16 -1.52
CA ARG A 75 0.16 14.71 -2.19
C ARG A 75 0.20 16.23 -2.07
N ILE A 76 -0.94 16.88 -2.30
CA ILE A 76 -1.13 18.32 -2.11
C ILE A 76 -0.81 18.72 -0.67
N ASP A 77 -1.43 18.06 0.31
CA ASP A 77 -1.19 18.35 1.74
C ASP A 77 0.28 18.24 2.10
N ARG A 78 0.99 17.23 1.58
CA ARG A 78 2.44 17.05 1.82
C ARG A 78 3.28 18.13 1.18
N ILE A 79 2.88 18.64 0.01
CA ILE A 79 3.57 19.74 -0.66
C ILE A 79 3.34 21.04 0.11
N LEU A 80 2.09 21.32 0.47
CA LEU A 80 1.73 22.51 1.26
C LEU A 80 2.39 22.51 2.65
N LYS A 81 2.50 21.36 3.32
CA LYS A 81 3.22 21.25 4.60
C LYS A 81 4.73 21.52 4.50
N LYS A 82 5.31 21.36 3.31
CA LYS A 82 6.73 21.61 3.03
C LYS A 82 6.99 23.01 2.46
N LEU A 83 5.93 23.76 2.22
CA LEU A 83 6.02 25.12 1.75
C LEU A 83 6.57 25.98 2.88
N ASP A 84 7.82 26.38 2.74
CA ASP A 84 8.53 27.26 3.65
C ASP A 84 8.60 28.65 3.02
N LEU A 85 8.00 29.64 3.70
CA LEU A 85 8.00 31.04 3.28
C LEU A 85 8.85 31.91 4.23
N SER A 86 9.61 31.29 5.13
CA SER A 86 10.35 32.01 6.19
C SER A 86 11.44 32.94 5.64
N ALA A 87 11.89 32.73 4.40
CA ALA A 87 12.89 33.56 3.74
C ALA A 87 12.32 34.87 3.17
N ALA A 88 11.02 34.93 2.89
CA ALA A 88 10.37 36.08 2.30
C ALA A 88 10.26 37.26 3.30
N ARG A 89 10.63 38.46 2.85
CA ARG A 89 10.70 39.68 3.69
C ARG A 89 9.68 40.74 3.30
N THR A 90 8.98 40.57 2.18
CA THR A 90 7.92 41.48 1.71
C THR A 90 6.69 40.68 1.30
N THR A 91 5.55 41.36 1.22
CA THR A 91 4.31 40.77 0.70
C THR A 91 4.46 40.24 -0.72
N ASP A 92 5.18 40.98 -1.57
CA ASP A 92 5.41 40.60 -2.97
C ASP A 92 6.26 39.32 -3.06
N GLN A 93 7.28 39.18 -2.19
CA GLN A 93 8.10 37.97 -2.12
C GLN A 93 7.31 36.76 -1.64
N ILE A 94 6.40 36.95 -0.67
CA ILE A 94 5.49 35.89 -0.20
C ILE A 94 4.59 35.42 -1.35
N GLU A 95 4.00 36.35 -2.10
CA GLU A 95 3.09 36.04 -3.20
C GLU A 95 3.81 35.30 -4.34
N GLU A 96 5.01 35.76 -4.71
CA GLU A 96 5.80 35.14 -5.77
C GLU A 96 6.26 33.72 -5.37
N GLU A 97 6.79 33.53 -4.15
CA GLU A 97 7.22 32.21 -3.68
C GLU A 97 6.04 31.24 -3.55
N TYR A 98 4.88 31.71 -3.04
CA TYR A 98 3.66 30.89 -2.99
C TYR A 98 3.19 30.46 -4.39
N LYS A 99 3.14 31.40 -5.35
CA LYS A 99 2.74 31.11 -6.74
C LYS A 99 3.71 30.16 -7.43
N GLN A 100 5.01 30.33 -7.22
CA GLN A 100 6.02 29.43 -7.77
C GLN A 100 5.84 28.01 -7.25
N ARG A 101 5.76 27.84 -5.92
CA ARG A 101 5.64 26.52 -5.27
C ARG A 101 4.34 25.81 -5.57
N THR A 102 3.23 26.55 -5.71
CA THR A 102 1.91 25.97 -6.01
C THR A 102 1.63 25.83 -7.50
N GLY A 103 2.28 26.63 -8.36
CA GLY A 103 2.17 26.54 -9.82
C GLY A 103 2.76 25.26 -10.40
N GLU A 104 3.70 24.62 -9.71
CA GLU A 104 4.26 23.30 -10.07
C GLU A 104 3.28 22.13 -9.82
N LEU A 105 2.16 22.38 -9.15
CA LEU A 105 1.20 21.36 -8.74
C LEU A 105 0.09 21.15 -9.80
N ASP A 106 0.28 20.18 -10.69
CA ASP A 106 -0.80 19.70 -11.56
C ASP A 106 -1.57 18.54 -10.92
N VAL A 107 -2.69 18.88 -10.28
CA VAL A 107 -3.59 17.91 -9.62
C VAL A 107 -4.17 16.91 -10.62
N ARG A 108 -4.51 17.36 -11.83
CA ARG A 108 -5.14 16.49 -12.84
C ARG A 108 -4.13 15.50 -13.38
N ALA A 109 -2.91 15.94 -13.68
CA ALA A 109 -1.84 15.04 -14.10
C ALA A 109 -1.49 14.03 -13.01
N LEU A 110 -1.38 14.46 -11.74
CA LEU A 110 -1.11 13.57 -10.61
C LEU A 110 -2.20 12.49 -10.44
N ALA A 111 -3.47 12.90 -10.49
CA ALA A 111 -4.58 11.96 -10.41
C ALA A 111 -4.64 11.04 -11.62
N GLY A 112 -4.45 11.56 -12.84
CA GLY A 112 -4.46 10.80 -14.08
C GLY A 112 -3.39 9.71 -14.10
N GLN A 113 -2.14 10.05 -13.80
CA GLN A 113 -1.04 9.09 -13.72
C GLN A 113 -1.33 7.96 -12.73
N PHE A 114 -1.88 8.31 -11.56
CA PHE A 114 -2.20 7.33 -10.54
C PHE A 114 -3.35 6.39 -10.97
N LYS A 115 -4.37 6.92 -11.66
CA LYS A 115 -5.45 6.09 -12.25
C LYS A 115 -4.91 5.14 -13.31
N ASP A 116 -4.00 5.61 -14.17
CA ASP A 116 -3.38 4.79 -15.19
C ASP A 116 -2.57 3.64 -14.57
N GLU A 117 -1.84 3.91 -13.49
CA GLU A 117 -1.09 2.87 -12.76
C GLU A 117 -2.01 1.82 -12.13
N ILE A 118 -3.13 2.22 -11.53
CA ILE A 118 -4.16 1.29 -11.03
C ILE A 118 -4.77 0.49 -12.18
N GLY A 119 -5.17 1.16 -13.26
CA GLY A 119 -5.78 0.51 -14.43
C GLY A 119 -4.86 -0.52 -15.07
N GLN A 120 -3.55 -0.24 -15.14
CA GLN A 120 -2.56 -1.21 -15.59
C GLN A 120 -2.45 -2.41 -14.64
N ALA A 121 -2.39 -2.19 -13.32
CA ALA A 121 -2.36 -3.28 -12.35
C ALA A 121 -3.60 -4.18 -12.44
N LEU A 122 -4.78 -3.60 -12.65
CA LEU A 122 -6.02 -4.34 -12.88
C LEU A 122 -5.98 -5.15 -14.18
N LYS A 123 -5.56 -4.52 -15.29
CA LYS A 123 -5.46 -5.17 -16.61
C LYS A 123 -4.46 -6.32 -16.62
N GLU A 124 -3.33 -6.15 -15.96
CA GLU A 124 -2.26 -7.15 -15.87
C GLU A 124 -2.53 -8.21 -14.80
N ARG A 125 -3.60 -8.02 -13.99
CA ARG A 125 -3.88 -8.83 -12.80
C ARG A 125 -2.68 -8.91 -11.85
N ASP A 126 -1.94 -7.80 -11.73
CA ASP A 126 -0.76 -7.69 -10.86
C ASP A 126 -1.16 -7.22 -9.46
N LEU A 127 -1.37 -8.19 -8.57
CA LEU A 127 -1.75 -7.93 -7.19
C LEU A 127 -0.67 -7.13 -6.43
N SER A 128 0.61 -7.42 -6.65
CA SER A 128 1.69 -6.76 -5.92
C SER A 128 1.77 -5.28 -6.31
N ARG A 129 1.65 -4.98 -7.60
CA ARG A 129 1.57 -3.62 -8.12
C ARG A 129 0.35 -2.89 -7.58
N LEU A 130 -0.80 -3.54 -7.52
CA LEU A 130 -2.01 -2.93 -6.96
C LEU A 130 -1.83 -2.59 -5.47
N LEU A 131 -1.29 -3.50 -4.66
CA LEU A 131 -1.05 -3.30 -3.23
C LEU A 131 0.01 -2.21 -2.94
N ALA A 132 0.87 -1.89 -3.91
CA ALA A 132 1.81 -0.77 -3.85
C ALA A 132 1.16 0.60 -4.02
N LEU A 133 -0.05 0.65 -4.55
CA LEU A 133 -0.79 1.89 -4.87
C LEU A 133 -2.00 2.07 -3.96
N TYR A 134 -2.64 0.97 -3.57
CA TYR A 134 -3.98 0.97 -3.01
C TYR A 134 -3.98 0.93 -1.48
N ASP A 135 -4.48 2.01 -0.88
CA ASP A 135 -4.76 2.11 0.56
C ASP A 135 -6.28 2.04 0.79
N ASN A 136 -6.74 0.88 1.25
CA ASN A 136 -8.10 0.69 1.72
C ASN A 136 -8.16 -0.18 2.98
N LYS A 137 -8.80 0.35 4.03
CA LYS A 137 -9.03 -0.29 5.33
C LYS A 137 -9.81 -1.60 5.27
N GLY A 138 -10.52 -1.89 4.19
CA GLY A 138 -11.31 -3.12 4.03
C GLY A 138 -10.50 -4.36 3.66
N LEU A 139 -9.24 -4.23 3.24
CA LEU A 139 -8.47 -5.35 2.71
C LEU A 139 -8.13 -6.42 3.76
N MET A 140 -7.89 -6.01 5.00
CA MET A 140 -7.61 -6.95 6.10
C MET A 140 -8.81 -7.84 6.44
N ALA A 141 -10.04 -7.33 6.27
CA ALA A 141 -11.24 -8.15 6.40
C ALA A 141 -11.33 -9.23 5.31
N LEU A 142 -10.87 -8.92 4.09
CA LEU A 142 -10.79 -9.91 3.00
C LEU A 142 -9.78 -11.00 3.36
N ALA A 143 -8.58 -10.64 3.84
CA ALA A 143 -7.58 -11.61 4.29
C ALA A 143 -8.13 -12.51 5.40
N ALA A 144 -8.75 -11.91 6.42
CA ALA A 144 -9.33 -12.63 7.55
C ALA A 144 -10.40 -13.65 7.11
N SER A 145 -11.29 -13.23 6.21
CA SER A 145 -12.36 -14.09 5.69
C SER A 145 -11.83 -15.19 4.77
N LYS A 146 -10.91 -14.86 3.85
CA LYS A 146 -10.46 -15.81 2.81
C LYS A 146 -9.39 -16.75 3.34
N LEU A 147 -8.42 -16.27 4.11
CA LEU A 147 -7.26 -17.06 4.54
C LEU A 147 -7.46 -17.76 5.89
N LYS A 148 -8.31 -17.24 6.76
CA LYS A 148 -8.48 -17.76 8.14
C LYS A 148 -9.95 -18.01 8.53
N SER A 149 -10.90 -17.68 7.65
CA SER A 149 -12.34 -17.83 7.88
C SER A 149 -12.82 -17.19 9.20
N CYS A 150 -12.26 -16.03 9.56
CA CYS A 150 -12.56 -15.35 10.82
C CYS A 150 -12.84 -13.85 10.63
N ARG A 151 -13.19 -13.14 11.71
CA ARG A 151 -13.38 -11.69 11.68
C ARG A 151 -12.03 -10.98 11.64
N GLN A 152 -12.00 -9.79 11.06
CA GLN A 152 -10.79 -8.96 10.96
C GLN A 152 -10.05 -8.82 12.31
N ARG A 153 -10.78 -8.52 13.39
CA ARG A 153 -10.19 -8.35 14.73
C ARG A 153 -9.47 -9.61 15.22
N ASP A 154 -10.04 -10.79 14.96
CA ASP A 154 -9.47 -12.07 15.39
C ASP A 154 -8.22 -12.39 14.57
N PHE A 155 -8.25 -12.07 13.28
CA PHE A 155 -7.10 -12.19 12.38
C PHE A 155 -5.94 -11.28 12.79
N GLU A 156 -6.20 -9.99 13.06
CA GLU A 156 -5.19 -9.04 13.52
C GLU A 156 -4.58 -9.46 14.87
N SER A 157 -5.40 -9.92 15.81
CA SER A 157 -4.94 -10.45 17.09
C SER A 157 -4.08 -11.71 16.93
N TRP A 158 -4.48 -12.62 16.03
CA TRP A 158 -3.68 -13.79 15.69
C TRP A 158 -2.36 -13.43 15.01
N LEU A 159 -2.36 -12.50 14.06
CA LEU A 159 -1.17 -12.07 13.32
C LEU A 159 -0.17 -11.40 14.29
N THR A 160 -0.67 -10.55 15.18
CA THR A 160 0.14 -9.91 16.23
C THR A 160 0.80 -10.95 17.13
N ARG A 161 0.04 -11.92 17.63
CA ARG A 161 0.58 -13.01 18.45
C ARG A 161 1.57 -13.88 17.68
N THR A 162 1.31 -14.12 16.40
CA THR A 162 2.20 -14.90 15.52
C THR A 162 3.54 -14.19 15.33
N LEU A 163 3.53 -12.88 15.13
CA LEU A 163 4.76 -12.09 14.99
C LEU A 163 5.55 -12.00 16.31
N ILE A 164 4.87 -11.81 17.44
CA ILE A 164 5.51 -11.69 18.76
C ILE A 164 6.08 -13.03 19.22
N ASN A 165 5.26 -14.08 19.18
CA ASN A 165 5.60 -15.39 19.76
C ASN A 165 6.18 -16.37 18.74
N LYS A 166 6.27 -15.99 17.46
CA LYS A 166 6.75 -16.81 16.35
C LYS A 166 6.04 -18.16 16.22
N THR A 167 4.72 -18.19 16.49
CA THR A 167 3.93 -19.43 16.52
C THR A 167 3.69 -20.06 15.15
N ALA A 168 3.87 -19.30 14.06
CA ALA A 168 3.87 -19.80 12.70
C ALA A 168 5.12 -19.27 11.96
N PRO A 169 6.27 -19.95 12.06
CA PRO A 169 7.55 -19.46 11.53
C PRO A 169 7.51 -19.13 10.04
N GLY A 170 6.81 -19.94 9.23
CA GLY A 170 6.68 -19.68 7.79
C GLY A 170 6.01 -18.33 7.48
N VAL A 171 5.01 -17.92 8.27
CA VAL A 171 4.35 -16.61 8.14
C VAL A 171 5.32 -15.49 8.53
N VAL A 172 6.04 -15.66 9.63
CA VAL A 172 7.03 -14.68 10.11
C VAL A 172 8.12 -14.48 9.07
N ASP A 173 8.69 -15.57 8.54
CA ASP A 173 9.75 -15.53 7.54
C ASP A 173 9.27 -14.89 6.22
N ALA A 174 8.03 -15.18 5.80
CA ALA A 174 7.43 -14.53 4.64
C ALA A 174 7.30 -13.02 4.84
N ILE A 175 6.80 -12.57 5.99
CA ILE A 175 6.67 -11.14 6.29
C ILE A 175 8.04 -10.46 6.35
N VAL A 176 9.00 -11.04 7.06
CA VAL A 176 10.35 -10.47 7.24
C VAL A 176 11.08 -10.29 5.92
N ARG A 177 10.84 -11.17 4.91
CA ARG A 177 11.43 -11.01 3.57
C ARG A 177 11.03 -9.71 2.86
N HIS A 178 9.88 -9.12 3.22
CA HIS A 178 9.39 -7.86 2.65
C HIS A 178 9.69 -6.64 3.50
N LEU A 179 10.24 -6.83 4.70
CA LEU A 179 10.61 -5.71 5.58
C LEU A 179 12.01 -5.19 5.23
N PRO A 180 12.22 -3.86 5.29
CA PRO A 180 13.54 -3.26 5.22
C PRO A 180 14.54 -3.90 6.18
N LYS A 181 15.74 -4.21 5.67
CA LYS A 181 16.85 -4.67 6.51
C LYS A 181 17.57 -3.46 7.10
N ILE A 182 17.20 -3.09 8.32
CA ILE A 182 17.88 -2.00 9.04
C ILE A 182 19.22 -2.55 9.55
N LYS A 183 20.33 -2.08 8.98
CA LYS A 183 21.65 -2.27 9.59
C LYS A 183 21.83 -1.20 10.67
N PRO A 184 22.10 -1.57 11.93
CA PRO A 184 22.46 -0.56 12.93
C PRO A 184 23.72 0.17 12.47
N SER A 185 23.67 1.50 12.60
CA SER A 185 24.78 2.42 12.31
C SER A 185 25.85 2.34 13.39
#